data_AF-A0A352PS29-F1
#
_entry.id   AF-A0A352PS29-F1
#
_cell.length_a   1.000
_cell.length_b   1.000
_cell.length_c   1.000
_cell.angle_alpha   90.00
_cell.angle_beta   90.00
_cell.angle_gamma   90.00
#
_symmetry.space_group_name_H-M   'P 1'
#
loop_
_entity.id
_entity.type
_entity.pdbx_description
1 polymer ?
#
loop_
_entity_poly.entity_id
_entity_poly.type
_entity_poly.pdbx_seq_one_letter_code
_entity_poly.pdbx_strand_id
1 'polypeptide(L)'
;MNTDQTRELPEEPHIVRARFVKLNLNQLMDENGEPRDVAELTFNLFPDVVYTGVIKQVEQSGDGLSWSGYLKDVETSYFTMVYTSGVFMGHFASPLGVYEAVFVDDDLYRVIMIDQTKLPGGEG
;
A
#
# COMPACT_ATOMS: atom_id res chain seq x y z
N MET A 1 4.27 26.75 36.45
CA MET A 1 3.29 25.64 36.42
C MET A 1 3.59 24.80 35.19
N ASN A 2 3.57 23.48 35.36
CA ASN A 2 4.30 22.46 34.59
C ASN A 2 4.17 22.52 33.05
N THR A 3 5.32 22.33 32.40
CA THR A 3 5.49 21.84 31.03
C THR A 3 5.36 20.31 31.03
N ASP A 4 4.25 19.79 30.52
CA ASP A 4 4.19 18.43 29.98
C ASP A 4 3.01 18.35 29.00
N GLN A 5 3.25 18.75 27.76
CA GLN A 5 2.36 18.42 26.64
C GLN A 5 3.01 17.26 25.89
N THR A 6 3.05 16.10 26.55
CA THR A 6 3.24 14.85 25.83
C THR A 6 2.00 14.67 24.96
N ARG A 7 2.08 15.18 23.72
CA ARG A 7 1.09 14.92 22.68
C ARG A 7 1.09 13.41 22.51
N GLU A 8 0.05 12.76 23.01
CA GLU A 8 -0.17 11.33 22.80
C GLU A 8 -0.09 11.11 21.29
N LEU A 9 0.96 10.39 20.87
CA LEU A 9 1.04 9.93 19.49
C LEU A 9 -0.21 9.08 19.26
N PRO A 10 -0.90 9.22 18.12
CA PRO A 10 -2.06 8.38 17.84
C PRO A 10 -1.65 6.91 18.05
N GLU A 11 -2.52 6.13 18.69
CA GLU A 11 -2.32 4.68 18.83
C GLU A 11 -1.89 4.15 17.47
N GLU A 12 -0.77 3.43 17.43
CA GLU A 12 -0.27 2.81 16.19
C GLU A 12 -1.44 2.17 15.45
N PRO A 13 -1.51 2.27 14.11
CA PRO A 13 -2.62 1.73 13.34
C PRO A 13 -2.91 0.30 13.81
N HIS A 14 -4.12 0.08 14.34
CA HIS A 14 -4.47 -1.20 14.95
C HIS A 14 -4.46 -2.28 13.87
N ILE A 15 -3.44 -3.13 13.87
CA ILE A 15 -3.28 -4.20 12.88
C ILE A 15 -4.27 -5.33 13.21
N VAL A 16 -5.24 -5.56 12.32
CA VAL A 16 -6.22 -6.66 12.44
C VAL A 16 -5.55 -8.00 12.19
N ARG A 17 -4.77 -8.07 11.12
CA ARG A 17 -4.04 -9.27 10.68
C ARG A 17 -2.87 -8.89 9.80
N ALA A 18 -1.89 -9.78 9.72
CA ALA A 18 -0.70 -9.61 8.90
C ALA A 18 -0.30 -10.93 8.22
N ARG A 19 0.37 -10.84 7.08
CA ARG A 19 1.07 -11.96 6.45
C ARG A 19 2.33 -11.50 5.74
N PHE A 20 3.26 -12.42 5.55
CA PHE A 20 4.46 -12.18 4.76
C PHE A 20 4.26 -12.66 3.32
N VAL A 21 4.78 -11.90 2.37
CA VAL A 21 4.71 -12.17 0.93
C VAL A 21 6.02 -11.79 0.27
N LYS A 22 6.28 -12.42 -0.89
CA LYS A 22 7.26 -11.93 -1.85
C LYS A 22 6.53 -11.22 -2.98
N LEU A 23 7.08 -10.10 -3.42
CA LEU A 23 6.52 -9.35 -4.53
C LEU A 23 7.18 -9.76 -5.85
N ASN A 24 6.39 -9.78 -6.92
CA ASN A 24 6.91 -9.99 -8.26
C ASN A 24 6.96 -8.64 -8.99
N LEU A 25 8.01 -7.86 -8.72
CA LEU A 25 8.20 -6.53 -9.29
C LEU A 25 8.43 -6.55 -10.81
N ASN A 26 8.82 -7.69 -11.38
CA ASN A 26 8.99 -7.86 -12.83
C ASN A 26 7.67 -7.70 -13.61
N GLN A 27 6.52 -7.75 -12.94
CA GLN A 27 5.24 -7.41 -13.57
C GLN A 27 5.05 -5.91 -13.74
N LEU A 28 5.65 -5.09 -12.88
CA LEU A 28 5.52 -3.63 -12.87
C LEU A 28 6.69 -2.93 -13.58
N MET A 29 7.87 -3.53 -13.53
CA MET A 29 9.10 -2.95 -14.07
C MET A 29 9.84 -3.94 -14.97
N ASP A 30 10.60 -3.42 -15.92
CA ASP A 30 11.51 -4.21 -16.74
C ASP A 30 12.87 -4.43 -16.07
N GLU A 31 13.79 -5.07 -16.79
CA GLU A 31 15.14 -5.38 -16.29
C GLU A 31 16.01 -4.13 -16.08
N ASN A 32 15.64 -3.00 -16.67
CA ASN A 32 16.31 -1.71 -16.50
C ASN A 32 15.70 -0.90 -15.35
N GLY A 33 14.65 -1.41 -14.70
CA GLY A 33 13.89 -0.69 -13.68
C GLY A 33 12.92 0.34 -14.26
N GLU A 34 12.64 0.29 -15.56
CA GLU A 34 11.65 1.17 -16.19
C GLU A 34 10.23 0.62 -16.01
N PRO A 35 9.20 1.48 -15.85
CA PRO A 35 7.84 1.02 -15.67
C PRO A 35 7.32 0.35 -16.93
N ARG A 36 6.68 -0.81 -16.77
CA ARG A 36 5.96 -1.48 -17.85
C ARG A 36 4.61 -0.82 -18.09
N ASP A 37 4.14 -0.88 -19.33
CA ASP A 37 2.77 -0.52 -19.67
C ASP A 37 1.82 -1.65 -19.22
N VAL A 38 1.27 -1.49 -18.02
CA VAL A 38 0.38 -2.45 -17.37
C VAL A 38 -0.96 -1.77 -17.09
N ALA A 39 -2.03 -2.30 -17.67
CA ALA A 39 -3.37 -1.75 -17.46
C ALA A 39 -4.05 -2.31 -16.20
N GLU A 40 -3.86 -3.60 -15.91
CA GLU A 40 -4.47 -4.29 -14.77
C GLU A 40 -3.44 -5.17 -14.05
N LEU A 41 -3.56 -5.26 -12.73
CA LEU A 41 -2.69 -6.09 -11.89
C LEU A 41 -3.51 -6.81 -10.80
N THR A 42 -3.22 -8.09 -10.56
CA THR A 42 -3.85 -8.83 -9.46
C THR A 42 -3.08 -8.65 -8.15
N PHE A 43 -3.78 -8.23 -7.11
CA PHE A 43 -3.27 -8.08 -5.74
C PHE A 43 -3.77 -9.21 -4.85
N ASN A 44 -2.87 -10.12 -4.47
CA ASN A 44 -3.17 -11.18 -3.50
C ASN A 44 -2.75 -10.71 -2.09
N LEU A 45 -3.61 -9.89 -1.48
CA LEU A 45 -3.33 -9.26 -0.18
C LEU A 45 -3.43 -10.28 0.96
N PHE A 46 -4.47 -11.12 0.97
CA PHE A 46 -4.67 -12.26 1.88
C PHE A 46 -5.20 -13.48 1.10
N PRO A 47 -5.11 -14.72 1.64
CA PRO A 47 -5.67 -15.89 0.98
C PRO A 47 -7.17 -15.73 0.61
N ASP A 48 -7.89 -14.93 1.39
CA ASP A 48 -9.30 -14.55 1.22
C ASP A 48 -9.51 -13.15 0.62
N VAL A 49 -8.44 -12.39 0.37
CA VAL A 49 -8.52 -11.01 -0.17
C VAL A 49 -7.66 -10.92 -1.42
N VAL A 50 -8.34 -11.05 -2.56
CA VAL A 50 -7.75 -10.91 -3.89
C VAL A 50 -8.51 -9.82 -4.64
N TYR A 51 -7.78 -8.82 -5.14
CA TYR A 51 -8.32 -7.75 -5.95
C TYR A 51 -7.67 -7.71 -7.33
N THR A 52 -8.36 -7.15 -8.30
CA THR A 52 -7.76 -6.71 -9.56
C THR A 52 -7.69 -5.19 -9.53
N GLY A 53 -6.50 -4.61 -9.51
CA GLY A 53 -6.29 -3.17 -9.66
C GLY A 53 -6.29 -2.77 -11.13
N VAL A 54 -6.94 -1.65 -11.44
CA VAL A 54 -6.81 -0.97 -12.72
C VAL A 54 -5.88 0.23 -12.52
N ILE A 55 -4.74 0.23 -13.22
CA ILE A 55 -3.78 1.32 -13.17
C ILE A 55 -4.32 2.48 -13.99
N LYS A 56 -4.38 3.67 -13.38
CA LYS A 56 -4.79 4.91 -14.06
C LYS A 56 -3.62 5.81 -14.36
N GLN A 57 -2.61 5.80 -13.50
CA GLN A 57 -1.49 6.69 -13.61
C GLN A 57 -0.22 5.98 -13.19
N VAL A 58 0.84 6.24 -13.95
CA VAL A 58 2.21 5.90 -13.61
C VAL A 58 3.00 7.19 -13.62
N GLU A 59 3.70 7.48 -12.53
CA GLU A 59 4.59 8.63 -12.45
C GLU A 59 6.02 8.17 -12.17
N GLN A 60 6.97 8.84 -12.80
CA GLN A 60 8.38 8.68 -12.53
C GLN A 60 8.95 10.00 -12.02
N SER A 61 9.59 9.96 -10.86
CA SER A 61 10.19 11.12 -10.21
C SER A 61 11.56 10.74 -9.66
N GLY A 62 12.62 11.18 -10.32
CA GLY A 62 13.98 10.77 -9.99
C GLY A 62 14.17 9.26 -10.15
N ASP A 63 14.61 8.60 -9.07
CA ASP A 63 14.73 7.14 -8.95
C ASP A 63 13.43 6.47 -8.47
N GLY A 64 12.38 7.25 -8.20
CA GLY A 64 11.09 6.78 -7.72
C GLY A 64 10.11 6.50 -8.86
N LEU A 65 9.40 5.39 -8.75
CA LEU A 65 8.25 5.06 -9.57
C LEU A 65 7.00 4.94 -8.69
N SER A 66 5.89 5.48 -9.16
CA SER A 66 4.60 5.31 -8.50
C SER A 66 3.52 4.85 -9.49
N TRP A 67 2.62 4.02 -9.00
CA TRP A 67 1.44 3.56 -9.71
C TRP A 67 0.21 3.85 -8.86
N SER A 68 -0.81 4.46 -9.44
CA SER A 68 -2.08 4.72 -8.76
C SER A 68 -3.27 4.33 -9.61
N GLY A 69 -4.36 4.01 -8.95
CA GLY A 69 -5.56 3.49 -9.60
C GLY A 69 -6.65 3.10 -8.62
N TYR A 70 -7.54 2.22 -9.06
CA TYR A 70 -8.69 1.75 -8.29
C TYR A 70 -8.82 0.22 -8.36
N LEU A 71 -9.52 -0.37 -7.39
CA LEU A 71 -9.80 -1.79 -7.37
C LEU A 71 -11.06 -2.04 -8.21
N LYS A 72 -10.94 -2.91 -9.21
CA LYS A 72 -12.01 -3.32 -10.11
C LYS A 72 -13.16 -3.93 -9.31
N ASP A 73 -14.39 -3.58 -9.68
CA ASP A 73 -15.64 -4.03 -9.05
C ASP A 73 -15.79 -3.64 -7.56
N VAL A 74 -14.93 -2.74 -7.05
CA VAL A 74 -15.02 -2.20 -5.69
C VAL A 74 -15.22 -0.69 -5.79
N GLU A 75 -16.45 -0.25 -5.54
CA GLU A 75 -16.79 1.17 -5.51
C GLU A 75 -16.01 1.90 -4.41
N THR A 76 -15.66 3.16 -4.68
CA THR A 76 -14.95 4.03 -3.72
C THR A 76 -13.65 3.39 -3.21
N SER A 77 -12.88 2.81 -4.14
CA SER A 77 -11.58 2.21 -3.84
C SER A 77 -10.45 2.96 -4.54
N TYR A 78 -9.27 2.91 -3.93
CA TYR A 78 -8.05 3.38 -4.55
C TYR A 78 -6.86 2.56 -4.08
N PHE A 79 -5.80 2.60 -4.87
CA PHE A 79 -4.50 2.12 -4.43
C PHE A 79 -3.41 3.09 -4.87
N THR A 80 -2.30 3.05 -4.15
CA THR A 80 -1.05 3.70 -4.51
C THR A 80 0.08 2.75 -4.19
N MET A 81 0.97 2.54 -5.15
CA MET A 81 2.17 1.75 -5.00
C MET A 81 3.35 2.62 -5.34
N VAL A 82 4.42 2.53 -4.56
CA VAL A 82 5.65 3.30 -4.73
C VAL A 82 6.83 2.36 -4.68
N TYR A 83 7.75 2.51 -5.61
CA TYR A 83 9.05 1.86 -5.58
C TYR A 83 10.13 2.93 -5.63
N THR A 84 10.98 3.01 -4.61
CA THR A 84 12.05 4.01 -4.53
C THR A 84 13.21 3.46 -3.72
N SER A 85 14.46 3.76 -4.12
CA SER A 85 15.66 3.31 -3.41
C SER A 85 15.69 1.80 -3.09
N GLY A 86 15.15 0.96 -3.99
CA GLY A 86 15.10 -0.49 -3.83
C GLY A 86 13.95 -1.03 -2.96
N VAL A 87 13.09 -0.16 -2.45
CA VAL A 87 12.02 -0.51 -1.51
C VAL A 87 10.66 -0.31 -2.16
N PHE A 88 9.81 -1.33 -2.09
CA PHE A 88 8.41 -1.22 -2.47
C PHE A 88 7.51 -0.90 -1.27
N MET A 89 6.54 -0.03 -1.47
CA MET A 89 5.47 0.26 -0.53
C MET A 89 4.14 0.26 -1.27
N GLY A 90 3.11 -0.32 -0.68
CA GLY A 90 1.77 -0.35 -1.27
C GLY A 90 0.72 0.05 -0.25
N HIS A 91 -0.25 0.84 -0.67
CA HIS A 91 -1.42 1.23 0.09
C HIS A 91 -2.67 0.94 -0.73
N PHE A 92 -3.63 0.25 -0.13
CA PHE A 92 -4.86 -0.19 -0.78
C PHE A 92 -6.02 0.12 0.15
N ALA A 93 -6.97 0.93 -0.31
CA ALA A 93 -8.10 1.34 0.51
C ALA A 93 -9.43 1.10 -0.21
N SER A 94 -10.39 0.60 0.56
CA SER A 94 -11.74 0.33 0.12
C SER A 94 -12.72 0.33 1.30
N PRO A 95 -14.04 0.37 1.05
CA PRO A 95 -15.04 0.18 2.10
C PRO A 95 -14.94 -1.19 2.81
N LEU A 96 -14.30 -2.18 2.19
CA LEU A 96 -14.12 -3.53 2.74
C LEU A 96 -12.91 -3.63 3.68
N GLY A 97 -12.04 -2.64 3.67
CA GLY A 97 -10.82 -2.62 4.48
C GLY A 97 -9.69 -1.85 3.84
N VAL A 98 -8.68 -1.59 4.66
CA VAL A 98 -7.43 -0.93 4.26
C VAL A 98 -6.25 -1.82 4.54
N TYR A 99 -5.34 -1.83 3.58
CA TYR A 99 -4.21 -2.74 3.54
C TYR A 99 -2.95 -1.98 3.16
N GLU A 100 -1.85 -2.35 3.80
CA GLU A 100 -0.53 -1.81 3.47
C GLU A 100 0.44 -2.97 3.23
N ALA A 101 1.30 -2.81 2.22
CA ALA A 101 2.46 -3.66 1.99
C ALA A 101 3.71 -2.87 2.39
N VAL A 102 4.37 -3.34 3.45
CA VAL A 102 5.57 -2.70 4.02
C VAL A 102 6.77 -3.63 3.92
N PHE A 103 7.92 -3.07 3.58
CA PHE A 103 9.18 -3.81 3.52
C PHE A 103 9.60 -4.30 4.92
N VAL A 104 10.16 -5.50 4.97
CA VAL A 104 10.69 -6.11 6.20
C VAL A 104 12.19 -6.29 6.07
N ASP A 105 12.62 -7.14 5.13
CA ASP A 105 14.02 -7.47 4.83
C ASP A 105 14.08 -8.30 3.54
N ASP A 106 15.19 -8.29 2.81
CA ASP A 106 15.52 -9.21 1.69
C ASP A 106 14.32 -9.67 0.81
N ASP A 107 13.69 -8.70 0.11
CA ASP A 107 12.50 -8.89 -0.74
C ASP A 107 11.25 -9.50 -0.05
N LEU A 108 11.26 -9.57 1.28
CA LEU A 108 10.14 -9.95 2.12
C LEU A 108 9.34 -8.71 2.50
N TYR A 109 8.05 -8.76 2.19
CA TYR A 109 7.09 -7.72 2.51
C TYR A 109 6.05 -8.26 3.47
N ARG A 110 5.62 -7.43 4.41
CA ARG A 110 4.50 -7.70 5.29
C ARG A 110 3.28 -6.95 4.75
N VAL A 111 2.25 -7.70 4.40
CA VAL A 111 0.92 -7.14 4.14
C VAL A 111 0.17 -7.10 5.45
N ILE A 112 -0.30 -5.93 5.84
CA ILE A 112 -1.13 -5.71 7.03
C ILE A 112 -2.53 -5.25 6.63
N MET A 113 -3.51 -5.60 7.44
CA MET A 113 -4.86 -5.03 7.38
C MET A 113 -5.04 -4.10 8.58
N ILE A 114 -5.45 -2.86 8.32
CA ILE A 114 -5.63 -1.81 9.33
C ILE A 114 -7.10 -1.75 9.75
N ASP A 115 -7.33 -1.66 11.06
CA ASP A 115 -8.62 -1.30 11.63
C ASP A 115 -8.82 0.22 11.58
N GLN A 116 -9.52 0.69 10.54
CA GLN A 116 -9.80 2.12 10.38
C GLN A 116 -10.75 2.69 11.44
N THR A 117 -11.51 1.86 12.17
CA THR A 117 -12.46 2.35 13.17
C THR A 117 -11.76 2.95 14.40
N LYS A 118 -10.45 2.72 14.51
CA LYS A 118 -9.61 3.16 15.62
C LYS A 118 -8.57 4.21 15.20
N LEU A 119 -8.52 4.59 13.93
CA LEU A 119 -7.74 5.74 13.52
C LEU A 119 -8.49 7.00 13.97
N PRO A 120 -7.85 7.95 14.68
CA PRO A 120 -8.50 9.22 14.97
C PRO A 120 -8.91 9.83 13.64
N GLY A 121 -10.21 10.12 13.50
CA GLY A 121 -10.75 10.74 12.31
C GLY A 121 -9.91 11.98 12.01
N GLY A 122 -9.46 12.10 10.76
CA GLY A 122 -8.87 13.35 10.29
C GLY A 122 -9.92 14.44 10.37
N GLU A 123 -10.00 15.12 11.51
CA GLU A 123 -10.70 16.39 11.65
C GLU A 123 -9.80 17.48 11.07
N GLY A 124 -10.30 18.17 10.03
CA GLY A 124 -9.70 19.38 9.48
C GLY A 124 -9.87 19.54 7.98
#